data_AF-A0AAD2JHJ4-F1
#
_entry.id   AF-A0AAD2JHJ4-F1
#
_cell.length_a   1.000
_cell.length_b   1.000
_cell.length_c   1.000
_cell.angle_alpha   90.00
_cell.angle_beta   90.00
_cell.angle_gamma   90.00
#
_symmetry.space_group_name_H-M   'P 1'
#
loop_
_entity.id
_entity.type
_entity.pdbx_description
1 polymer ?
#
loop_
_entity_poly.entity_id
_entity_poly.type
_entity_poly.pdbx_seq_one_letter_code
_entity_poly.pdbx_strand_id
1 'polypeptide(L)'
;MQNKRFVDTDLNRQFTYDALQDSDANNENNSWEAKRAKEINELLGPKQFDDDSESSTTGKKKKADSDVIIDLHTTTTNMGTTLIVGAGDPLMTQCAAYIRAKCGVDNVKILMHTHERQHDRPQLSSIASSYMSIEVGPVPQGVLRHDVVEKTQAALEAAFCFLDKCQCEKSNEVLQQELKEYYPNGQVPCYRSAPSQREGEMSSKIPWPCDPDNENFPSWMVHKNVQDQDFALIHKGDPLFVDLDGTVIQYDGSHGSPVRLMFINEGGYYYASSGTGISVAQLDHFHLESGELI
;
A
#
# COMPACT_ATOMS: atom_id res chain seq x y z
N MET A 1 20.70 -14.69 -10.20
CA MET A 1 19.71 -13.82 -9.52
C MET A 1 19.91 -12.41 -10.04
N GLN A 2 18.86 -11.75 -10.51
CA GLN A 2 18.93 -10.36 -10.99
C GLN A 2 18.41 -9.46 -9.85
N ASN A 3 19.15 -8.42 -9.47
CA ASN A 3 18.72 -7.42 -8.49
C ASN A 3 17.85 -6.37 -9.19
N LYS A 4 16.60 -6.73 -9.47
CA LYS A 4 15.63 -5.92 -10.22
C LYS A 4 14.24 -6.04 -9.58
N ARG A 5 13.39 -5.05 -9.81
CA ARG A 5 12.00 -5.03 -9.32
C ARG A 5 11.17 -6.19 -9.89
N PHE A 6 11.28 -6.44 -11.19
CA PHE A 6 10.62 -7.54 -11.90
C PHE A 6 11.39 -7.91 -13.18
N VAL A 7 11.01 -9.02 -13.80
CA VAL A 7 11.53 -9.53 -15.07
C VAL A 7 10.69 -8.99 -16.23
N ASP A 8 9.36 -9.24 -16.23
CA ASP A 8 8.49 -8.85 -17.35
C ASP A 8 7.45 -7.79 -16.92
N THR A 9 6.79 -7.98 -15.77
CA THR A 9 5.76 -7.07 -15.25
C THR A 9 5.76 -7.01 -13.73
N ASP A 10 5.08 -6.03 -13.13
CA ASP A 10 5.01 -5.91 -11.67
C ASP A 10 4.18 -7.06 -11.06
N LEU A 11 4.83 -7.92 -10.27
CA LEU A 11 4.19 -9.03 -9.54
C LEU A 11 3.06 -8.55 -8.65
N ASN A 12 3.23 -7.39 -8.00
CA ASN A 12 2.21 -6.82 -7.11
C ASN A 12 1.04 -6.18 -7.91
N ARG A 13 0.93 -6.48 -9.21
CA ARG A 13 -0.20 -6.18 -10.07
C ARG A 13 -0.94 -7.42 -10.61
N GLN A 14 -0.48 -8.63 -10.28
CA GLN A 14 -0.93 -9.88 -10.92
C GLN A 14 -1.96 -10.69 -10.11
N PHE A 15 -2.57 -10.12 -9.06
CA PHE A 15 -3.48 -10.84 -8.17
C PHE A 15 -4.96 -10.42 -8.29
N THR A 16 -5.34 -9.72 -9.35
CA THR A 16 -6.77 -9.50 -9.66
C THR A 16 -7.45 -10.81 -10.04
N TYR A 17 -8.78 -10.85 -10.02
CA TYR A 17 -9.54 -12.02 -10.48
C TYR A 17 -9.14 -12.41 -11.91
N ASP A 18 -9.19 -11.45 -12.85
CA ASP A 18 -8.88 -11.71 -14.25
C ASP A 18 -7.44 -12.23 -14.45
N ALA A 19 -6.47 -11.69 -13.72
CA ALA A 19 -5.07 -12.13 -13.80
C ALA A 19 -4.86 -13.56 -13.28
N LEU A 20 -5.59 -13.95 -12.23
CA LEU A 20 -5.50 -15.29 -11.63
C LEU A 20 -6.34 -16.33 -12.39
N GLN A 21 -7.43 -15.93 -13.04
CA GLN A 21 -8.30 -16.81 -13.83
C GLN A 21 -7.79 -17.07 -15.25
N ASP A 22 -6.79 -16.33 -15.73
CA ASP A 22 -6.21 -16.59 -17.04
C ASP A 22 -5.75 -18.06 -17.12
N SER A 23 -6.50 -18.86 -17.86
CA SER A 23 -6.61 -20.30 -17.66
C SER A 23 -5.38 -21.12 -18.05
N ASP A 24 -4.41 -20.50 -18.72
CA ASP A 24 -3.29 -21.23 -19.29
C ASP A 24 -1.97 -20.87 -18.59
N ALA A 25 -1.73 -21.46 -17.42
CA ALA A 25 -0.47 -21.32 -16.69
C ALA A 25 0.76 -21.75 -17.53
N ASN A 26 0.54 -22.58 -18.56
CA ASN A 26 1.56 -23.05 -19.49
C ASN A 26 1.66 -22.23 -20.78
N ASN A 27 0.87 -21.15 -20.92
CA ASN A 27 1.01 -20.24 -22.05
C ASN A 27 2.41 -19.61 -22.02
N GLU A 28 3.19 -19.85 -23.07
CA GLU A 28 4.52 -19.29 -23.23
C GLU A 28 4.50 -17.75 -23.26
N ASN A 29 3.35 -17.15 -23.59
CA ASN A 29 3.15 -15.70 -23.62
C ASN A 29 2.89 -15.07 -22.24
N ASN A 30 2.63 -15.87 -21.18
CA ASN A 30 2.47 -15.32 -19.84
C ASN A 30 3.80 -14.82 -19.29
N SER A 31 3.77 -13.63 -18.69
CA SER A 31 4.91 -13.09 -17.95
C SER A 31 5.35 -14.03 -16.84
N TRP A 32 6.64 -13.97 -16.49
CA TRP A 32 7.19 -14.68 -15.33
C TRP A 32 6.39 -14.38 -14.05
N GLU A 33 5.98 -13.13 -13.86
CA GLU A 33 5.22 -12.73 -12.69
C GLU A 33 3.78 -13.25 -12.69
N ALA A 34 3.10 -13.35 -13.84
CA ALA A 34 1.76 -13.94 -13.90
C ALA A 34 1.77 -15.44 -13.55
N LYS A 35 2.78 -16.18 -14.02
CA LYS A 35 3.01 -17.58 -13.63
C LYS A 35 3.28 -17.67 -12.14
N ARG A 36 4.17 -16.81 -11.63
CA ARG A 36 4.53 -16.78 -10.22
C ARG A 36 3.36 -16.41 -9.30
N ALA A 37 2.48 -15.50 -9.73
CA ALA A 37 1.29 -15.13 -8.98
C ALA A 37 0.34 -16.33 -8.78
N LYS A 38 0.17 -17.18 -9.81
CA LYS A 38 -0.63 -18.41 -9.71
C LYS A 38 -0.01 -19.41 -8.72
N GLU A 39 1.31 -19.64 -8.81
CA GLU A 39 2.02 -20.50 -7.85
C GLU A 39 1.89 -20.00 -6.40
N ILE A 40 1.99 -18.69 -6.18
CA ILE A 40 1.83 -18.08 -4.85
C ILE A 40 0.38 -18.21 -4.38
N ASN A 41 -0.60 -18.02 -5.27
CA ASN A 41 -2.02 -18.19 -4.94
C ASN A 41 -2.38 -19.65 -4.63
N GLU A 42 -1.71 -20.62 -5.26
CA GLU A 42 -1.83 -22.04 -4.90
C GLU A 42 -1.23 -22.35 -3.53
N LEU A 43 -0.11 -21.70 -3.18
CA LEU A 43 0.62 -21.92 -1.93
C LEU A 43 -0.05 -21.24 -0.73
N LEU A 44 -0.53 -20.00 -0.89
CA LEU A 44 -1.03 -19.16 0.20
C LEU A 44 -2.55 -18.99 0.17
N GLY A 45 -3.17 -19.21 -0.98
CA GLY A 45 -4.59 -18.99 -1.24
C GLY A 45 -5.43 -20.27 -1.15
N PRO A 46 -6.49 -20.40 -1.96
CA PRO A 46 -6.87 -19.50 -3.05
C PRO A 46 -7.42 -18.17 -2.52
N LYS A 47 -7.06 -17.08 -3.19
CA LYS A 47 -7.69 -15.77 -3.01
C LYS A 47 -9.20 -15.91 -3.19
N GLN A 48 -9.95 -15.37 -2.22
CA GLN A 48 -11.41 -15.36 -2.27
C GLN A 48 -11.88 -14.15 -3.08
N PHE A 49 -12.96 -14.31 -3.84
CA PHE A 49 -13.63 -13.22 -4.52
C PHE A 49 -15.10 -13.11 -4.10
N ASP A 50 -15.65 -11.91 -4.25
CA ASP A 50 -17.00 -11.57 -3.81
C ASP A 50 -18.07 -12.40 -4.58
N ASP A 51 -17.84 -12.62 -5.88
CA ASP A 51 -18.74 -13.33 -6.80
C ASP A 51 -18.65 -14.87 -6.75
N ASP A 52 -17.74 -15.45 -5.96
CA ASP A 52 -17.59 -16.91 -5.83
C ASP A 52 -18.80 -17.60 -5.14
N SER A 53 -19.87 -16.86 -4.85
CA SER A 53 -21.05 -17.33 -4.14
C SER A 53 -22.06 -18.12 -5.02
N GLU A 54 -22.01 -18.00 -6.35
CA GLU A 54 -23.06 -18.58 -7.23
C GLU A 54 -22.64 -19.84 -8.03
N SER A 55 -21.35 -20.19 -8.13
CA SER A 55 -20.89 -21.21 -9.08
C SER A 55 -20.59 -22.62 -8.52
N SER A 56 -20.50 -22.83 -7.20
CA SER A 56 -20.10 -24.17 -6.70
C SER A 56 -21.30 -25.08 -6.43
N THR A 57 -21.51 -26.04 -7.33
CA THR A 57 -22.47 -27.16 -7.20
C THR A 57 -22.15 -28.14 -6.06
N THR A 58 -21.11 -27.85 -5.26
CA THR A 58 -20.67 -28.63 -4.09
C THR A 58 -20.58 -27.81 -2.78
N GLY A 59 -21.00 -26.54 -2.77
CA GLY A 59 -21.45 -25.83 -1.56
C GLY A 59 -20.40 -25.52 -0.47
N LYS A 60 -19.09 -25.60 -0.74
CA LYS A 60 -18.06 -25.10 0.19
C LYS A 60 -16.97 -24.35 -0.56
N LYS A 61 -16.91 -23.02 -0.37
CA LYS A 61 -15.75 -22.20 -0.77
C LYS A 61 -14.49 -22.77 -0.11
N LYS A 62 -13.45 -23.08 -0.88
CA LYS A 62 -12.15 -23.46 -0.32
C LYS A 62 -11.59 -22.23 0.38
N LYS A 63 -11.50 -22.25 1.72
CA LYS A 63 -10.87 -21.18 2.50
C LYS A 63 -9.43 -20.99 2.02
N ALA A 64 -8.93 -19.75 2.01
CA ALA A 64 -7.50 -19.50 1.82
C ALA A 64 -6.70 -20.24 2.90
N ASP A 65 -5.56 -20.82 2.52
CA ASP A 65 -4.70 -21.57 3.42
C ASP A 65 -3.99 -20.63 4.43
N SER A 66 -3.77 -19.37 4.05
CA SER A 66 -3.25 -18.32 4.93
C SER A 66 -4.37 -17.48 5.57
N ASP A 67 -4.36 -17.35 6.89
CA ASP A 67 -5.29 -16.46 7.62
C ASP A 67 -4.89 -14.97 7.49
N VAL A 68 -3.58 -14.69 7.55
CA VAL A 68 -3.01 -13.34 7.47
C VAL A 68 -1.79 -13.35 6.56
N ILE A 69 -1.65 -12.32 5.72
CA ILE A 69 -0.41 -12.05 4.96
C ILE A 69 0.13 -10.67 5.33
N ILE A 70 1.39 -10.63 5.76
CA ILE A 70 2.15 -9.38 5.94
C ILE A 70 3.19 -9.31 4.83
N ASP A 71 3.07 -8.31 3.96
CA ASP A 71 3.96 -8.13 2.80
C ASP A 71 4.95 -6.98 3.05
N LEU A 72 6.25 -7.24 2.88
CA LEU A 72 7.31 -6.29 3.26
C LEU A 72 7.80 -5.54 2.03
N HIS A 73 7.71 -4.21 2.08
CA HIS A 73 8.13 -3.31 1.00
C HIS A 73 9.16 -2.30 1.49
N THR A 74 9.94 -1.83 0.54
CA THR A 74 10.83 -0.68 0.72
C THR A 74 10.55 0.33 -0.38
N THR A 75 10.66 1.61 -0.04
CA THR A 75 10.39 2.72 -0.96
C THR A 75 11.60 3.64 -1.02
N THR A 76 11.85 4.23 -2.20
CA THR A 76 12.88 5.26 -2.35
C THR A 76 12.45 6.60 -1.73
N THR A 77 11.20 6.70 -1.29
CA THR A 77 10.56 7.94 -0.82
C THR A 77 10.67 8.12 0.68
N ASN A 78 10.55 9.34 1.16
CA ASN A 78 10.76 9.67 2.58
C ASN A 78 9.49 9.44 3.43
N MET A 79 8.77 8.34 3.18
CA MET A 79 7.54 8.03 3.88
C MET A 79 7.76 7.62 5.35
N GLY A 80 8.97 7.20 5.71
CA GLY A 80 9.26 6.58 7.00
C GLY A 80 8.64 5.18 7.09
N THR A 81 8.34 4.72 8.30
CA THR A 81 7.58 3.47 8.49
C THR A 81 6.11 3.74 8.23
N THR A 82 5.57 3.15 7.17
CA THR A 82 4.16 3.28 6.78
C THR A 82 3.51 1.92 6.70
N LEU A 83 2.40 1.75 7.40
CA LEU A 83 1.59 0.53 7.40
C LEU A 83 0.42 0.73 6.44
N ILE A 84 0.35 -0.09 5.40
CA ILE A 84 -0.71 -0.02 4.40
C ILE A 84 -1.74 -1.12 4.71
N VAL A 85 -2.97 -0.73 5.05
CA VAL A 85 -4.04 -1.64 5.45
C VAL A 85 -5.34 -1.35 4.71
N GLY A 86 -6.21 -2.35 4.59
CA GLY A 86 -7.53 -2.16 4.01
C GLY A 86 -8.51 -1.54 4.99
N ALA A 87 -9.33 -0.60 4.50
CA ALA A 87 -10.52 -0.18 5.24
C ALA A 87 -11.49 -1.36 5.40
N GLY A 88 -12.09 -1.46 6.59
CA GLY A 88 -13.01 -2.54 6.95
C GLY A 88 -12.34 -3.86 7.39
N ASP A 89 -11.01 -3.90 7.56
CA ASP A 89 -10.30 -5.04 8.16
C ASP A 89 -10.00 -4.76 9.65
N PRO A 90 -10.88 -5.14 10.59
CA PRO A 90 -10.71 -4.82 12.01
C PRO A 90 -9.43 -5.46 12.60
N LEU A 91 -9.04 -6.66 12.15
CA LEU A 91 -7.87 -7.34 12.68
C LEU A 91 -6.59 -6.60 12.31
N MET A 92 -6.42 -6.23 11.04
CA MET A 92 -5.19 -5.55 10.59
C MET A 92 -5.17 -4.06 10.92
N THR A 93 -6.32 -3.40 10.98
CA THR A 93 -6.37 -2.00 11.44
C THR A 93 -6.05 -1.87 12.93
N GLN A 94 -6.51 -2.81 13.77
CA GLN A 94 -6.07 -2.88 15.18
C GLN A 94 -4.59 -3.23 15.30
N CYS A 95 -4.09 -4.15 14.48
CA CYS A 95 -2.66 -4.47 14.41
C CYS A 95 -1.84 -3.22 14.06
N ALA A 96 -2.25 -2.46 13.04
CA ALA A 96 -1.59 -1.23 12.66
C ALA A 96 -1.64 -0.15 13.76
N ALA A 97 -2.78 -0.01 14.44
CA ALA A 97 -2.93 0.88 15.60
C ALA A 97 -1.99 0.49 16.75
N TYR A 98 -1.83 -0.82 17.00
CA TYR A 98 -0.92 -1.38 18.00
C TYR A 98 0.55 -1.11 17.65
N ILE A 99 0.97 -1.42 16.41
CA ILE A 99 2.33 -1.15 15.93
C ILE A 99 2.64 0.33 16.05
N ARG A 100 1.72 1.20 15.62
CA ARG A 100 1.88 2.65 15.73
C ARG A 100 2.07 3.10 17.18
N ALA A 101 1.33 2.54 18.12
CA ALA A 101 1.47 2.87 19.54
C ALA A 101 2.80 2.35 20.13
N LYS A 102 3.23 1.13 19.77
CA LYS A 102 4.47 0.53 20.30
C LYS A 102 5.74 1.09 19.69
N CYS A 103 5.76 1.37 18.39
CA CYS A 103 6.94 1.85 17.65
C CYS A 103 7.06 3.40 17.64
N GLY A 104 6.07 4.10 18.18
CA GLY A 104 6.04 5.55 18.30
C GLY A 104 5.07 6.20 17.31
N VAL A 105 4.13 6.97 17.85
CA VAL A 105 3.01 7.58 17.12
C VAL A 105 3.46 8.58 16.04
N ASP A 106 4.64 9.18 16.19
CA ASP A 106 5.23 10.11 15.22
C ASP A 106 6.14 9.39 14.19
N ASN A 107 6.57 8.15 14.49
CA ASN A 107 7.46 7.37 13.65
C ASN A 107 6.71 6.51 12.63
N VAL A 108 5.49 6.10 12.97
CA VAL A 108 4.67 5.18 12.19
C VAL A 108 3.41 5.87 11.67
N LYS A 109 3.23 5.79 10.36
CA LYS A 109 2.02 6.27 9.67
C LYS A 109 1.16 5.08 9.26
N ILE A 110 -0.15 5.25 9.27
CA ILE A 110 -1.10 4.27 8.76
C ILE A 110 -1.69 4.85 7.48
N LEU A 111 -1.63 4.10 6.38
CA LEU A 111 -2.23 4.43 5.10
C LEU A 111 -3.33 3.42 4.78
N MET A 112 -4.56 3.89 4.63
CA MET A 112 -5.71 3.05 4.32
C MET A 112 -6.01 3.06 2.83
N HIS A 113 -6.17 1.89 2.24
CA HIS A 113 -6.72 1.76 0.90
C HIS A 113 -8.21 1.41 0.95
N THR A 114 -8.97 1.93 -0.01
CA THR A 114 -10.44 1.88 -0.04
C THR A 114 -10.98 1.05 -1.20
N HIS A 115 -10.24 0.01 -1.63
CA HIS A 115 -10.74 -0.93 -2.65
C HIS A 115 -12.00 -1.61 -2.16
N GLU A 116 -13.14 -1.27 -2.77
CA GLU A 116 -14.46 -1.79 -2.40
C GLU A 116 -14.60 -3.28 -2.68
N ARG A 117 -14.05 -3.75 -3.81
CA ARG A 117 -14.17 -5.15 -4.25
C ARG A 117 -12.85 -5.89 -4.14
N GLN A 118 -12.90 -7.13 -3.68
CA GLN A 118 -11.75 -8.01 -3.60
C GLN A 118 -11.25 -8.43 -5.01
N HIS A 119 -12.18 -8.45 -5.97
CA HIS A 119 -11.95 -8.69 -7.40
C HIS A 119 -10.85 -7.81 -8.01
N ASP A 120 -10.88 -6.52 -7.64
CA ASP A 120 -10.05 -5.50 -8.28
C ASP A 120 -8.73 -5.25 -7.55
N ARG A 121 -8.47 -5.95 -6.44
CA ARG A 121 -7.25 -5.77 -5.63
C ARG A 121 -6.08 -6.51 -6.28
N PRO A 122 -5.07 -5.81 -6.81
CA PRO A 122 -4.04 -6.45 -7.61
C PRO A 122 -2.83 -6.94 -6.78
N GLN A 123 -2.81 -6.67 -5.48
CA GLN A 123 -1.65 -6.90 -4.60
C GLN A 123 -1.54 -8.36 -4.14
N LEU A 124 -0.30 -8.85 -3.93
CA LEU A 124 -0.03 -10.19 -3.41
C LEU A 124 -0.72 -10.45 -2.08
N SER A 125 -0.61 -9.49 -1.15
CA SER A 125 -1.16 -9.59 0.20
C SER A 125 -2.68 -9.83 0.20
N SER A 126 -3.38 -9.39 -0.85
CA SER A 126 -4.82 -9.58 -1.00
C SER A 126 -5.25 -11.03 -1.24
N ILE A 127 -4.33 -11.99 -1.30
CA ILE A 127 -4.68 -13.41 -1.27
C ILE A 127 -5.39 -13.79 0.03
N ALA A 128 -4.93 -13.25 1.17
CA ALA A 128 -5.57 -13.47 2.47
C ALA A 128 -6.75 -12.52 2.68
N SER A 129 -7.68 -12.92 3.55
CA SER A 129 -8.81 -12.08 3.95
C SER A 129 -8.39 -10.88 4.79
N SER A 130 -7.37 -11.07 5.62
CA SER A 130 -6.75 -10.00 6.41
C SER A 130 -5.29 -9.85 6.00
N TYR A 131 -4.87 -8.63 5.70
CA TYR A 131 -3.49 -8.38 5.29
C TYR A 131 -3.03 -6.95 5.55
N MET A 132 -1.72 -6.78 5.58
CA MET A 132 -1.06 -5.48 5.72
C MET A 132 0.23 -5.49 4.90
N SER A 133 0.62 -4.32 4.37
CA SER A 133 1.98 -4.11 3.90
C SER A 133 2.76 -3.22 4.87
N ILE A 134 4.00 -3.59 5.16
CA ILE A 134 4.95 -2.75 5.91
C ILE A 134 5.88 -2.11 4.88
N GLU A 135 5.73 -0.81 4.67
CA GLU A 135 6.51 -0.01 3.71
C GLU A 135 7.49 0.87 4.49
N VAL A 136 8.79 0.76 4.22
CA VAL A 136 9.81 1.54 4.94
C VAL A 136 10.78 2.21 3.98
N GLY A 137 10.87 3.53 4.07
CA GLY A 137 11.81 4.34 3.30
C GLY A 137 12.32 5.56 4.07
N PRO A 138 13.27 6.32 3.49
CA PRO A 138 13.79 6.12 2.14
C PRO A 138 14.96 5.12 2.10
N VAL A 139 14.97 4.24 1.10
CA VAL A 139 16.13 3.40 0.75
C VAL A 139 16.22 3.19 -0.76
N PRO A 140 17.41 3.34 -1.38
CA PRO A 140 17.58 3.02 -2.79
C PRO A 140 17.31 1.54 -3.09
N GLN A 141 16.75 1.26 -4.26
CA GLN A 141 16.53 -0.11 -4.71
C GLN A 141 17.87 -0.87 -4.79
N GLY A 142 17.87 -2.12 -4.31
CA GLY A 142 19.07 -2.96 -4.30
C GLY A 142 20.12 -2.57 -3.26
N VAL A 143 19.81 -1.65 -2.33
CA VAL A 143 20.67 -1.25 -1.22
C VAL A 143 20.06 -1.71 0.10
N LEU A 144 20.90 -2.25 1.00
CA LEU A 144 20.51 -2.56 2.36
C LEU A 144 20.98 -1.44 3.29
N ARG A 145 20.03 -0.87 4.03
CA ARG A 145 20.27 0.15 5.05
C ARG A 145 19.92 -0.41 6.42
N HIS A 146 20.88 -0.38 7.34
CA HIS A 146 20.71 -0.94 8.68
C HIS A 146 19.51 -0.34 9.43
N ASP A 147 19.38 1.00 9.40
CA ASP A 147 18.29 1.72 10.04
C ASP A 147 16.91 1.40 9.45
N VAL A 148 16.83 1.07 8.16
CA VAL A 148 15.58 0.65 7.50
C VAL A 148 15.23 -0.78 7.90
N VAL A 149 16.21 -1.69 7.94
CA VAL A 149 16.00 -3.07 8.39
C VAL A 149 15.54 -3.12 9.85
N GLU A 150 16.15 -2.34 10.76
CA GLU A 150 15.74 -2.26 12.17
C GLU A 150 14.29 -1.74 12.32
N LYS A 151 13.90 -0.72 11.53
CA LYS A 151 12.53 -0.21 11.52
C LYS A 151 11.53 -1.24 11.02
N THR A 152 11.85 -1.96 9.94
CA THR A 152 11.01 -3.05 9.42
C THR A 152 10.88 -4.17 10.45
N GLN A 153 11.98 -4.57 11.08
CA GLN A 153 12.00 -5.59 12.12
C GLN A 153 11.14 -5.19 13.33
N ALA A 154 11.29 -3.96 13.84
CA ALA A 154 10.50 -3.48 14.97
C ALA A 154 8.99 -3.48 14.67
N ALA A 155 8.59 -3.05 13.47
CA ALA A 155 7.18 -3.08 13.05
C ALA A 155 6.65 -4.52 12.94
N LEU A 156 7.44 -5.43 12.38
CA LEU A 156 7.08 -6.84 12.22
C LEU A 156 6.99 -7.58 13.57
N GLU A 157 7.93 -7.35 14.48
CA GLU A 157 7.91 -7.90 15.84
C GLU A 157 6.68 -7.43 16.62
N ALA A 158 6.32 -6.14 16.50
CA ALA A 158 5.10 -5.60 17.09
C ALA A 158 3.84 -6.24 16.47
N ALA A 159 3.84 -6.50 15.17
CA ALA A 159 2.74 -7.21 14.49
C ALA A 159 2.58 -8.64 15.02
N PHE A 160 3.69 -9.38 15.19
CA PHE A 160 3.64 -10.72 15.76
C PHE A 160 3.21 -10.73 17.23
N CYS A 161 3.66 -9.76 18.02
CA CYS A 161 3.21 -9.59 19.41
C CYS A 161 1.69 -9.35 19.48
N PHE A 162 1.15 -8.51 18.60
CA PHE A 162 -0.29 -8.29 18.48
C PHE A 162 -1.03 -9.61 18.15
N LEU A 163 -0.59 -10.30 17.09
CA LEU A 163 -1.23 -11.53 16.65
C LEU A 163 -1.17 -12.64 17.70
N ASP A 164 -0.05 -12.79 18.41
CA ASP A 164 0.10 -13.75 19.51
C ASP A 164 -0.86 -13.43 20.67
N LYS A 165 -0.97 -12.15 21.04
CA LYS A 165 -1.93 -11.70 22.07
C LYS A 165 -3.38 -11.99 21.68
N CYS A 166 -3.73 -11.95 20.39
CA CYS A 166 -5.07 -12.29 19.92
C CYS A 166 -5.43 -13.77 20.10
N GLN A 167 -4.45 -14.68 20.19
CA GLN A 167 -4.73 -16.13 20.24
C GLN A 167 -5.23 -16.63 21.59
N CYS A 168 -5.03 -15.88 22.67
CA CYS A 168 -5.48 -16.25 24.01
C CYS A 168 -6.48 -15.22 24.55
N GLU A 169 -7.66 -15.66 25.00
CA GLU A 169 -8.75 -14.80 25.50
C GLU A 169 -8.26 -13.78 26.54
N LYS A 170 -7.52 -14.24 27.56
CA LYS A 170 -6.98 -13.36 28.60
C LYS A 170 -6.00 -12.31 28.04
N SER A 171 -5.13 -12.72 27.13
CA SER A 171 -4.17 -11.81 26.50
C SER A 171 -4.86 -10.82 25.57
N ASN A 172 -5.92 -11.26 24.89
CA ASN A 172 -6.73 -10.42 24.02
C ASN A 172 -7.51 -9.39 24.83
N GLU A 173 -8.11 -9.75 25.97
CA GLU A 173 -8.75 -8.78 26.87
C GLU A 173 -7.79 -7.66 27.30
N VAL A 174 -6.55 -8.02 27.67
CA VAL A 174 -5.50 -7.05 28.00
C VAL A 174 -5.13 -6.20 26.77
N LEU A 175 -4.98 -6.81 25.60
CA LEU A 175 -4.69 -6.09 24.35
C LEU A 175 -5.79 -5.08 24.00
N GLN A 176 -7.06 -5.46 24.10
CA GLN A 176 -8.18 -4.55 23.84
C GLN A 176 -8.20 -3.39 24.84
N GLN A 177 -7.83 -3.63 26.09
CA GLN A 177 -7.66 -2.58 27.08
C GLN A 177 -6.48 -1.65 26.74
N GLU A 178 -5.32 -2.20 26.35
CA GLU A 178 -4.16 -1.41 25.88
C GLU A 178 -4.54 -0.51 24.70
N LEU A 179 -5.27 -1.03 23.70
CA LEU A 179 -5.72 -0.25 22.54
C LEU A 179 -6.68 0.88 22.91
N LYS A 180 -7.60 0.64 23.87
CA LYS A 180 -8.50 1.68 24.40
C LYS A 180 -7.76 2.76 25.19
N GLU A 181 -6.66 2.41 25.86
CA GLU A 181 -5.80 3.39 26.52
C GLU A 181 -5.02 4.25 25.51
N TYR A 182 -4.55 3.65 24.42
CA TYR A 182 -3.90 4.39 23.33
C TYR A 182 -4.87 5.30 22.57
N TYR A 183 -6.12 4.86 22.38
CA TYR A 183 -7.13 5.54 21.58
C TYR A 183 -8.47 5.62 22.34
N PRO A 184 -8.58 6.48 23.38
CA PRO A 184 -9.74 6.51 24.28
C PRO A 184 -11.06 6.90 23.61
N ASN A 185 -10.99 7.61 22.48
CA ASN A 185 -12.17 8.00 21.71
C ASN A 185 -12.56 6.94 20.66
N GLY A 186 -11.85 5.81 20.59
CA GLY A 186 -12.05 4.77 19.57
C GLY A 186 -11.68 5.20 18.15
N GLN A 187 -10.97 6.31 17.98
CA GLN A 187 -10.57 6.86 16.69
C GLN A 187 -9.05 6.84 16.55
N VAL A 188 -8.55 6.33 15.42
CA VAL A 188 -7.12 6.24 15.12
C VAL A 188 -6.81 7.11 13.91
N PRO A 189 -5.83 8.03 13.98
CA PRO A 189 -5.47 8.87 12.84
C PRO A 189 -4.78 8.04 11.75
N CYS A 190 -5.17 8.27 10.51
CA CYS A 190 -4.59 7.62 9.34
C CYS A 190 -4.50 8.59 8.16
N TYR A 191 -3.85 8.14 7.10
CA TYR A 191 -3.94 8.71 5.77
C TYR A 191 -4.77 7.80 4.89
N ARG A 192 -5.38 8.35 3.85
CA ARG A 192 -5.90 7.59 2.72
C ARG A 192 -5.58 8.29 1.42
N SER A 193 -5.65 7.56 0.31
CA SER A 193 -5.61 8.20 -1.01
C SER A 193 -6.78 9.18 -1.16
N ALA A 194 -6.51 10.37 -1.68
CA ALA A 194 -7.57 11.30 -2.05
C ALA A 194 -8.40 10.68 -3.20
N PRO A 195 -9.74 10.88 -3.22
CA PRO A 195 -10.59 10.34 -4.28
C PRO A 195 -10.14 10.89 -5.64
N SER A 196 -10.20 10.09 -6.71
CA SER A 196 -9.90 10.63 -8.05
C SER A 196 -11.00 11.59 -8.50
N GLN A 197 -10.60 12.60 -9.28
CA GLN A 197 -11.54 13.42 -10.04
C GLN A 197 -11.83 12.86 -11.44
N ARG A 198 -11.07 11.84 -11.86
CA ARG A 198 -11.25 11.17 -13.16
C ARG A 198 -12.18 9.97 -13.00
N GLU A 199 -13.16 9.88 -13.90
CA GLU A 199 -14.12 8.79 -13.93
C GLU A 199 -13.38 7.45 -14.12
N GLY A 200 -13.70 6.45 -13.27
CA GLY A 200 -13.08 5.12 -13.30
C GLY A 200 -11.79 4.97 -12.50
N GLU A 201 -11.23 6.04 -11.94
CA GLU A 201 -10.06 5.96 -11.05
C GLU A 201 -10.48 6.06 -9.57
N MET A 202 -9.90 5.22 -8.71
CA MET A 202 -10.20 5.30 -7.27
C MET A 202 -9.35 6.33 -6.52
N SER A 203 -8.14 6.63 -7.01
CA SER A 203 -7.16 7.44 -6.27
C SER A 203 -6.60 8.56 -7.13
N SER A 204 -6.49 9.74 -6.54
CA SER A 204 -5.86 10.92 -7.12
C SER A 204 -4.33 10.77 -7.14
N LYS A 205 -3.76 10.88 -8.34
CA LYS A 205 -2.31 10.93 -8.56
C LYS A 205 -1.97 12.12 -9.45
N ILE A 206 -0.89 12.81 -9.10
CA ILE A 206 -0.28 13.82 -9.95
C ILE A 206 0.66 13.10 -10.91
N PRO A 207 0.37 13.09 -12.23
CA PRO A 207 1.17 12.37 -13.19
C PRO A 207 2.59 12.93 -13.30
N TRP A 208 3.55 12.07 -13.59
CA TRP A 208 4.89 12.50 -13.96
C TRP A 208 4.85 13.28 -15.28
N PRO A 209 5.55 14.41 -15.39
CA PRO A 209 5.79 15.04 -16.68
C PRO A 209 6.82 14.21 -17.48
N CYS A 210 6.35 13.16 -18.14
CA CYS A 210 7.18 12.24 -18.92
C CYS A 210 7.54 12.77 -20.30
N ASP A 211 8.56 12.15 -20.89
CA ASP A 211 8.96 12.37 -22.26
C ASP A 211 7.83 11.96 -23.23
N PRO A 212 7.52 12.78 -24.26
CA PRO A 212 6.50 12.44 -25.24
C PRO A 212 6.73 11.10 -25.96
N ASP A 213 7.98 10.68 -26.12
CA ASP A 213 8.37 9.45 -26.81
C ASP A 213 8.62 8.28 -25.84
N ASN A 214 8.62 8.52 -24.52
CA ASN A 214 8.80 7.48 -23.51
C ASN A 214 8.05 7.78 -22.20
N GLU A 215 6.90 7.15 -22.04
CA GLU A 215 6.04 7.27 -20.84
C GLU A 215 6.72 6.82 -19.53
N ASN A 216 7.83 6.08 -19.59
CA ASN A 216 8.57 5.61 -18.42
C ASN A 216 9.76 6.51 -18.04
N PHE A 217 9.94 7.64 -18.74
CA PHE A 217 11.03 8.58 -18.50
C PHE A 217 10.47 9.95 -18.09
N PRO A 218 10.47 10.29 -16.79
CA PRO A 218 10.14 11.64 -16.33
C PRO A 218 11.18 12.65 -16.84
N SER A 219 10.76 13.58 -17.70
CA SER A 219 11.63 14.64 -18.24
C SER A 219 11.81 15.82 -17.29
N TRP A 220 11.08 15.82 -16.17
CA TRP A 220 11.14 16.84 -15.12
C TRP A 220 11.48 16.22 -13.77
N MET A 221 12.29 16.93 -12.99
CA MET A 221 12.64 16.53 -11.63
C MET A 221 11.58 17.02 -10.64
N VAL A 222 11.33 16.26 -9.58
CA VAL A 222 10.57 16.79 -8.43
C VAL A 222 11.32 18.00 -7.85
N HIS A 223 10.62 19.11 -7.65
CA HIS A 223 11.24 20.32 -7.14
C HIS A 223 11.80 20.09 -5.73
N LYS A 224 12.98 20.66 -5.43
CA LYS A 224 13.71 20.46 -4.16
C LYS A 224 12.91 20.79 -2.89
N ASN A 225 11.90 21.65 -2.98
CA ASN A 225 11.03 22.00 -1.85
C ASN A 225 9.93 20.95 -1.60
N VAL A 226 9.72 20.02 -2.53
CA VAL A 226 8.75 18.92 -2.45
C VAL A 226 9.45 17.58 -2.25
N GLN A 227 10.66 17.42 -2.81
CA GLN A 227 11.49 16.23 -2.60
C GLN A 227 11.63 15.92 -1.10
N ASP A 228 11.41 14.65 -0.75
CA ASP A 228 11.46 14.11 0.61
C ASP A 228 10.45 14.71 1.60
N GLN A 229 9.45 15.47 1.12
CA GLN A 229 8.40 16.07 1.96
C GLN A 229 7.11 15.24 1.97
N ASP A 230 7.22 13.90 1.97
CA ASP A 230 6.06 13.02 2.09
C ASP A 230 5.22 13.40 3.32
N PHE A 231 3.91 13.49 3.13
CA PHE A 231 2.88 13.93 4.08
C PHE A 231 2.90 15.41 4.48
N ALA A 232 3.83 16.22 3.95
CA ALA A 232 3.78 17.68 4.08
C ALA A 232 2.69 18.27 3.18
N LEU A 233 2.23 19.48 3.53
CA LEU A 233 1.24 20.20 2.73
C LEU A 233 1.90 20.87 1.52
N ILE A 234 1.21 20.82 0.38
CA ILE A 234 1.48 21.64 -0.81
C ILE A 234 0.24 22.47 -1.14
N HIS A 235 0.45 23.74 -1.47
CA HIS A 235 -0.59 24.69 -1.84
C HIS A 235 -0.55 24.97 -3.34
N LYS A 236 -1.70 25.35 -3.90
CA LYS A 236 -1.75 25.85 -5.27
C LYS A 236 -0.77 27.01 -5.45
N GLY A 237 0.07 26.92 -6.48
CA GLY A 237 1.14 27.88 -6.77
C GLY A 237 2.51 27.50 -6.20
N ASP A 238 2.59 26.53 -5.29
CA ASP A 238 3.87 26.03 -4.79
C ASP A 238 4.64 25.30 -5.90
N PRO A 239 5.98 25.37 -5.92
CA PRO A 239 6.79 24.73 -6.95
C PRO A 239 6.77 23.21 -6.81
N LEU A 240 6.41 22.48 -7.87
CA LEU A 240 6.19 21.03 -7.84
C LEU A 240 7.22 20.25 -8.66
N PHE A 241 7.48 20.67 -9.90
CA PHE A 241 8.53 20.10 -10.75
C PHE A 241 9.47 21.20 -11.26
N VAL A 242 10.66 20.79 -11.69
CA VAL A 242 11.69 21.66 -12.27
C VAL A 242 12.46 20.95 -13.38
N ASP A 243 12.76 21.66 -14.46
CA ASP A 243 13.60 21.16 -15.56
C ASP A 243 15.08 21.52 -15.36
N LEU A 244 15.93 21.20 -16.34
CA LEU A 244 17.36 21.51 -16.29
C LEU A 244 17.68 23.00 -16.46
N ASP A 245 16.78 23.76 -17.09
CA ASP A 245 16.94 25.21 -17.32
C ASP A 245 16.41 26.04 -16.13
N GLY A 246 15.79 25.40 -15.15
CA GLY A 246 15.23 26.02 -13.96
C GLY A 246 13.80 26.51 -14.14
N THR A 247 13.13 26.16 -15.25
CA THR A 247 11.69 26.35 -15.39
C THR A 247 10.98 25.53 -14.33
N VAL A 248 9.95 26.09 -13.71
CA VAL A 248 9.19 25.44 -12.64
C VAL A 248 7.76 25.21 -13.09
N ILE A 249 7.28 23.98 -12.91
CA ILE A 249 5.85 23.67 -12.94
C ILE A 249 5.33 23.79 -11.52
N GLN A 250 4.40 24.70 -11.30
CA GLN A 250 3.72 24.87 -10.01
C GLN A 250 2.60 23.85 -9.86
N TYR A 251 2.27 23.49 -8.63
CA TYR A 251 1.06 22.74 -8.35
C TYR A 251 -0.17 23.61 -8.70
N ASP A 252 -1.00 23.11 -9.59
CA ASP A 252 -2.14 23.83 -10.17
C ASP A 252 -3.39 23.84 -9.28
N GLY A 253 -3.39 23.02 -8.21
CA GLY A 253 -4.53 22.83 -7.33
C GLY A 253 -5.54 21.80 -7.83
N SER A 254 -5.18 20.97 -8.82
CA SER A 254 -6.02 19.94 -9.43
C SER A 254 -6.68 19.00 -8.42
N HIS A 255 -6.06 18.73 -7.27
CA HIS A 255 -6.60 17.86 -6.23
C HIS A 255 -7.05 18.62 -4.97
N GLY A 256 -7.22 19.94 -5.06
CA GLY A 256 -7.50 20.84 -3.93
C GLY A 256 -6.26 21.59 -3.43
N SER A 257 -6.44 22.46 -2.45
CA SER A 257 -5.34 23.22 -1.84
C SER A 257 -5.68 23.66 -0.41
N PRO A 258 -4.88 23.30 0.61
CA PRO A 258 -3.69 22.44 0.50
C PRO A 258 -4.03 20.95 0.39
N VAL A 259 -3.10 20.16 -0.15
CA VAL A 259 -3.13 18.70 -0.12
C VAL A 259 -1.82 18.14 0.43
N ARG A 260 -1.78 16.86 0.78
CA ARG A 260 -0.53 16.17 1.12
C ARG A 260 -0.12 15.25 -0.01
N LEU A 261 1.19 15.08 -0.19
CA LEU A 261 1.74 14.16 -1.19
C LEU A 261 2.39 12.95 -0.49
N MET A 262 2.36 11.79 -1.12
CA MET A 262 3.04 10.58 -0.65
C MET A 262 3.59 9.80 -1.84
N PHE A 263 4.57 8.93 -1.58
CA PHE A 263 5.38 8.29 -2.61
C PHE A 263 6.02 9.33 -3.53
N ILE A 264 6.54 10.41 -2.94
CA ILE A 264 7.23 11.46 -3.68
C ILE A 264 8.54 10.88 -4.24
N ASN A 265 8.61 10.83 -5.56
CA ASN A 265 9.76 10.34 -6.32
C ASN A 265 10.07 8.83 -6.10
N GLU A 266 9.04 7.99 -6.07
CA GLU A 266 9.20 6.53 -6.00
C GLU A 266 9.77 5.96 -7.31
N GLY A 267 10.98 5.38 -7.25
CA GLY A 267 11.65 4.82 -8.42
C GLY A 267 10.87 3.69 -9.10
N GLY A 268 10.12 2.90 -8.34
CA GLY A 268 9.23 1.87 -8.86
C GLY A 268 8.02 2.41 -9.61
N TYR A 269 7.65 3.68 -9.43
CA TYR A 269 6.50 4.33 -10.07
C TYR A 269 6.86 5.14 -11.30
N TYR A 270 8.11 5.07 -11.76
CA TYR A 270 8.49 5.60 -13.07
C TYR A 270 8.03 4.65 -14.18
N TYR A 271 7.86 3.36 -13.89
CA TYR A 271 7.24 2.41 -14.81
C TYR A 271 5.72 2.61 -14.81
N ALA A 272 5.14 3.01 -15.94
CA ALA A 272 3.71 3.27 -16.11
C ALA A 272 2.84 2.06 -15.70
N SER A 273 3.34 0.84 -15.92
CA SER A 273 2.70 -0.41 -15.50
C SER A 273 2.69 -0.65 -13.99
N SER A 274 3.59 0.00 -13.23
CA SER A 274 3.71 -0.12 -11.78
C SER A 274 3.04 1.05 -11.05
N GLY A 275 3.17 2.27 -11.56
CA GLY A 275 2.57 3.47 -11.02
C GLY A 275 2.70 4.64 -11.99
N THR A 276 1.87 5.66 -11.84
CA THR A 276 1.75 6.74 -12.85
C THR A 276 1.99 8.13 -12.30
N GLY A 277 2.46 8.28 -11.05
CA GLY A 277 2.65 9.60 -10.47
C GLY A 277 2.84 9.65 -8.95
N ILE A 278 2.91 10.88 -8.43
CA ILE A 278 2.92 11.18 -7.00
C ILE A 278 1.49 11.04 -6.47
N SER A 279 1.32 10.26 -5.40
CA SER A 279 -0.01 10.04 -4.84
C SER A 279 -0.42 11.17 -3.92
N VAL A 280 -1.70 11.54 -3.95
CA VAL A 280 -2.26 12.56 -3.05
C VAL A 280 -2.88 11.89 -1.84
N ALA A 281 -2.45 12.30 -0.65
CA ALA A 281 -2.92 11.79 0.63
C ALA A 281 -3.89 12.78 1.30
N GLN A 282 -4.91 12.24 1.94
CA GLN A 282 -5.83 12.94 2.83
C GLN A 282 -5.65 12.41 4.25
N LEU A 283 -5.62 13.30 5.23
CA LEU A 283 -5.66 12.91 6.64
C LEU A 283 -7.09 12.53 6.99
N ASP A 284 -7.24 11.42 7.71
CA ASP A 284 -8.52 10.88 8.11
C ASP A 284 -8.42 10.16 9.46
N HIS A 285 -9.53 9.60 9.94
CA HIS A 285 -9.56 8.68 11.07
C HIS A 285 -10.30 7.41 10.70
N PHE A 286 -9.99 6.31 11.40
CA PHE A 286 -10.80 5.10 11.36
C PHE A 286 -11.28 4.70 12.75
N HIS A 287 -12.39 3.97 12.79
CA HIS A 287 -12.96 3.42 14.01
C HIS A 287 -12.20 2.17 14.43
N LEU A 288 -11.63 2.18 15.64
CA LEU A 288 -10.73 1.14 16.15
C LEU A 288 -11.35 -0.27 16.16
N GLU A 289 -12.66 -0.39 16.38
CA GLU A 289 -13.32 -1.71 16.48
C GLU A 289 -13.71 -2.30 15.12
N SER A 290 -14.05 -1.44 14.14
CA SER A 290 -14.53 -1.90 12.83
C SER A 290 -13.48 -1.81 11.73
N GLY A 291 -12.46 -0.96 11.90
CA GLY A 291 -11.49 -0.64 10.85
C GLY A 291 -12.05 0.24 9.73
N GLU A 292 -13.26 0.79 9.90
CA GLU A 292 -13.91 1.64 8.91
C GLU A 292 -13.46 3.10 9.04
N LEU A 293 -13.30 3.79 7.90
CA LEU A 293 -13.03 5.23 7.86
C LEU A 293 -14.21 6.04 8.41
N ILE A 294 -13.95 7.19 9.03
CA ILE A 294 -14.93 8.05 9.71
C ILE A 294 -15.03 9.43 9.05
#